data_AF-A0A5J9URR5-F1
#
_entry.id   AF-A0A5J9URR5-F1
#
_cell.length_a   1.000
_cell.length_b   1.000
_cell.length_c   1.000
_cell.angle_alpha   90.00
_cell.angle_beta   90.00
_cell.angle_gamma   90.00
#
_symmetry.space_group_name_H-M   'P 1'
#
loop_
_entity.id
_entity.type
_entity.pdbx_description
1 polymer ?
#
loop_
_entity_poly.entity_id
_entity_poly.type
_entity_poly.pdbx_seq_one_letter_code
_entity_poly.pdbx_strand_id
1 'polypeptide(L)'
;MRKAAGVPSLLTSISDGPLLAFAAFDLIGLHAGMTIAHLSTAWAAGTFGYSLAQYRLHEGTEDAATVAVARTRTGLSKKQRWQHLETQVYCIVTSSFLTLCFVGRVLWLFFVPSYEDNICMLVVELSVQVWTALYFCLLILSPLMLHGALISGYSMLRIYAYFMLSCTVSIVCYLISRVLWAYFFGLEMMIMAAIVGYSLAIFQHYKGLLQQKIRRHYFIVRPRRKRMRTMAMRRLKLLGSSG
;
A
#
# COMPACT_ATOMS: atom_id res chain seq x y z
N MET A 1 23.85 -13.00 8.64
CA MET A 1 23.42 -12.13 9.76
C MET A 1 23.16 -10.72 9.24
N ARG A 2 21.90 -10.34 9.02
CA ARG A 2 21.43 -8.97 8.73
C ARG A 2 20.01 -8.86 9.29
N LYS A 3 19.84 -8.58 10.60
CA LYS A 3 18.48 -8.43 11.17
C LYS A 3 18.32 -7.46 12.34
N ALA A 4 19.37 -6.80 12.83
CA ALA A 4 19.24 -5.88 13.98
C ALA A 4 19.30 -4.38 13.61
N ALA A 5 19.68 -4.01 12.38
CA ALA A 5 19.89 -2.60 12.03
C ALA A 5 18.61 -1.83 11.64
N GLY A 6 17.49 -2.52 11.37
CA GLY A 6 16.26 -1.89 10.89
C GLY A 6 15.36 -1.31 11.98
N VAL A 7 15.39 -1.89 13.19
CA VAL A 7 14.56 -1.46 14.33
C VAL A 7 15.07 -0.15 14.95
N PRO A 8 16.40 0.06 15.15
CA PRO A 8 16.92 1.33 15.66
C PRO A 8 16.67 2.49 14.69
N SER A 9 16.85 2.27 13.39
CA SER A 9 16.62 3.30 12.37
C SER A 9 15.15 3.70 12.23
N LEU A 10 14.22 2.78 12.51
CA LEU A 10 12.78 3.07 12.52
C LEU A 10 12.39 3.84 13.79
N LEU A 11 12.93 3.45 14.95
CA LEU A 11 12.68 4.14 16.21
C LEU A 11 13.23 5.58 16.22
N THR A 12 14.42 5.80 15.64
CA THR A 12 14.96 7.16 15.46
C THR A 12 14.09 7.97 14.51
N SER A 13 13.66 7.41 13.37
CA SER A 13 12.76 8.12 12.43
C SER A 13 11.39 8.46 13.04
N ILE A 14 10.87 7.64 13.96
CA ILE A 14 9.59 7.89 14.65
C ILE A 14 9.78 8.98 15.72
N SER A 15 10.90 8.96 16.44
CA SER A 15 11.25 9.95 17.47
C SER A 15 11.59 11.32 16.89
N ASP A 16 12.10 11.37 15.65
CA ASP A 16 12.45 12.62 14.97
C ASP A 16 11.19 13.39 14.50
N GLY A 17 10.05 12.72 14.31
CA GLY A 17 8.81 13.35 13.84
C GLY A 17 8.28 14.46 14.77
N PRO A 18 8.07 14.19 16.07
CA PRO A 18 7.66 15.21 17.05
C PRO A 18 8.70 16.31 17.24
N LEU A 19 10.00 15.98 17.19
CA LEU A 19 11.09 16.96 17.29
C LEU A 19 11.14 17.87 16.06
N LEU A 20 10.92 17.31 14.86
CA LEU A 20 10.80 18.05 13.61
C LEU A 20 9.53 18.92 13.59
N ALA A 21 8.43 18.44 14.17
CA ALA A 21 7.21 19.22 14.33
C ALA A 21 7.43 20.43 15.27
N PHE A 22 8.12 20.22 16.39
CA PHE A 22 8.47 21.29 17.32
C PHE A 22 9.46 22.29 16.70
N ALA A 23 10.50 21.80 16.02
CA ALA A 23 11.45 22.66 15.32
C ALA A 23 10.79 23.45 14.18
N ALA A 24 9.88 22.83 13.42
CA ALA A 24 9.18 23.52 12.34
C ALA A 24 8.13 24.52 12.87
N PHE A 25 7.51 24.23 14.01
CA PHE A 25 6.67 25.21 14.72
C PHE A 25 7.46 26.48 15.03
N ASP A 26 8.68 26.33 15.54
CA ASP A 26 9.53 27.42 16.00
C ASP A 26 10.25 28.16 14.86
N LEU A 27 10.69 27.44 13.82
CA LEU A 27 11.52 27.97 12.72
C LEU A 27 10.73 28.40 11.48
N ILE A 28 9.67 27.69 11.14
CA ILE A 28 8.90 27.88 9.89
C ILE A 28 7.51 28.44 10.20
N GLY A 29 7.05 28.25 11.44
CA GLY A 29 5.79 28.76 11.97
C GLY A 29 4.80 27.65 12.31
N LEU A 30 3.75 28.05 13.04
CA LEU A 30 2.66 27.20 13.53
C LEU A 30 2.10 26.24 12.46
N HIS A 31 2.03 26.68 11.20
CA HIS A 31 1.54 25.92 10.05
C HIS A 31 2.41 24.69 9.72
N ALA A 32 3.73 24.85 9.72
CA ALA A 32 4.65 23.76 9.40
C ALA A 32 4.72 22.76 10.56
N GLY A 33 4.68 23.25 11.80
CA GLY A 33 4.67 22.39 12.99
C GLY A 33 3.45 21.47 13.06
N MET A 34 2.24 22.01 12.88
CA MET A 34 1.01 21.20 12.91
C MET A 34 0.94 20.17 11.78
N THR A 35 1.37 20.54 10.57
CA THR A 35 1.35 19.62 9.42
C THR A 35 2.33 18.47 9.58
N ILE A 36 3.53 18.74 10.10
CA ILE A 36 4.52 17.71 10.42
C ILE A 36 4.04 16.83 11.57
N ALA A 37 3.37 17.38 12.60
CA ALA A 37 2.77 16.59 13.67
C ALA A 37 1.69 15.62 13.14
N HIS A 38 0.78 16.10 12.28
CA HIS A 38 -0.23 15.26 11.64
C HIS A 38 0.40 14.16 10.78
N LEU A 39 1.41 14.50 9.96
CA LEU A 39 2.09 13.54 9.10
C LEU A 39 2.86 12.49 9.92
N SER A 40 3.52 12.92 11.00
CA SER A 40 4.25 12.03 11.91
C SER A 40 3.32 11.04 12.62
N THR A 41 2.10 11.46 12.96
CA THR A 41 1.09 10.60 13.59
C THR A 41 0.59 9.54 12.61
N ALA A 42 0.28 9.94 11.38
CA ALA A 42 -0.09 8.99 10.32
C ALA A 42 1.06 8.03 10.00
N TRP A 43 2.29 8.53 9.95
CA TRP A 43 3.49 7.72 9.75
C TRP A 43 3.68 6.69 10.89
N ALA A 44 3.58 7.13 12.14
CA ALA A 44 3.68 6.25 13.31
C ALA A 44 2.62 5.14 13.27
N ALA A 45 1.35 5.49 12.98
CA ALA A 45 0.28 4.50 12.83
C ALA A 45 0.57 3.51 11.68
N GLY A 46 1.08 3.98 10.55
CA GLY A 46 1.51 3.13 9.44
C GLY A 46 2.64 2.18 9.80
N THR A 47 3.68 2.67 10.47
CA THR A 47 4.79 1.83 10.95
C THR A 47 4.34 0.81 11.99
N PHE A 48 3.40 1.18 12.87
CA PHE A 48 2.78 0.26 13.82
C PHE A 48 2.08 -0.89 13.08
N GLY A 49 1.19 -0.58 12.13
CA GLY A 49 0.50 -1.61 11.34
C GLY A 49 1.48 -2.51 10.57
N TYR A 50 2.53 -1.93 10.01
CA TYR A 50 3.60 -2.68 9.33
C TYR A 50 4.33 -3.64 10.28
N SER A 51 4.70 -3.17 11.47
CA SER A 51 5.37 -3.99 12.49
C SER A 51 4.48 -5.12 13.01
N LEU A 52 3.19 -4.85 13.20
CA LEU A 52 2.20 -5.84 13.62
C LEU A 52 2.05 -6.97 12.60
N ALA A 53 2.02 -6.62 11.30
CA ALA A 53 2.02 -7.61 10.23
C ALA A 53 3.30 -8.46 10.24
N GLN A 54 4.48 -7.85 10.42
CA GLN A 54 5.73 -8.60 10.52
C GLN A 54 5.76 -9.53 11.72
N TYR A 55 5.23 -9.11 12.86
CA TYR A 55 5.10 -9.93 14.05
C TYR A 55 4.23 -11.16 13.77
N ARG A 56 3.03 -10.98 13.21
CA ARG A 56 2.12 -12.09 12.88
C ARG A 56 2.68 -13.03 11.81
N LEU A 57 3.38 -12.49 10.81
CA LEU A 57 4.11 -13.29 9.83
C LEU A 57 5.25 -14.09 10.47
N HIS A 58 5.90 -13.56 11.51
CA HIS A 58 6.97 -14.26 12.21
C HIS A 58 6.43 -15.37 13.12
N GLU A 59 5.31 -15.11 13.80
CA GLU A 59 4.57 -16.07 14.62
C GLU A 59 3.89 -17.16 13.78
N GLY A 60 3.70 -16.91 12.48
CA GLY A 60 3.06 -17.84 11.55
C GLY A 60 1.53 -17.83 11.62
N THR A 61 0.93 -16.79 12.21
CA THR A 61 -0.52 -16.63 12.36
C THR A 61 -1.18 -15.93 11.17
N GLU A 62 -0.39 -15.45 10.20
CA GLU A 62 -0.86 -14.73 9.02
C GLU A 62 -0.63 -15.53 7.72
N ASP A 63 -1.72 -16.03 7.15
CA ASP A 63 -1.71 -16.87 5.95
C ASP A 63 -2.09 -16.13 4.66
N ALA A 64 -2.46 -14.84 4.72
CA ALA A 64 -2.97 -14.16 3.53
C ALA A 64 -1.96 -14.18 2.37
N ALA A 65 -0.68 -13.96 2.65
CA ALA A 65 0.39 -14.02 1.64
C ALA A 65 0.54 -15.42 1.02
N THR A 66 0.45 -16.50 1.81
CA THR A 66 0.60 -17.88 1.32
C THR A 66 -0.60 -18.26 0.44
N VAL A 67 -1.82 -17.89 0.85
CA VAL A 67 -3.06 -18.06 0.08
C VAL A 67 -2.99 -17.31 -1.25
N ALA A 68 -2.52 -16.07 -1.26
CA ALA A 68 -2.35 -15.29 -2.50
C ALA A 68 -1.33 -15.94 -3.46
N VAL A 69 -0.21 -16.45 -2.93
CA VAL A 69 0.80 -17.17 -3.75
C VAL A 69 0.26 -18.50 -4.28
N ALA A 70 -0.57 -19.21 -3.51
CA ALA A 70 -1.22 -20.45 -3.95
C ALA A 70 -2.16 -20.19 -5.13
N ARG A 71 -2.98 -19.12 -5.04
CA ARG A 71 -3.87 -18.67 -6.13
C ARG A 71 -3.11 -18.23 -7.39
N THR A 72 -1.89 -17.74 -7.23
CA THR A 72 -1.04 -17.32 -8.35
C THR A 72 -0.46 -18.56 -9.08
N ARG A 73 -1.18 -19.11 -10.07
CA ARG A 73 -0.71 -20.27 -10.86
C ARG A 73 0.47 -19.88 -11.77
N THR A 74 1.53 -20.70 -11.77
CA THR A 74 2.69 -20.57 -12.67
C THR A 74 2.32 -21.09 -14.06
N GLY A 75 1.65 -20.24 -14.83
CA GLY A 75 1.15 -20.53 -16.16
C GLY A 75 -0.05 -19.62 -16.41
N LEU A 76 0.19 -18.44 -17.01
CA LEU A 76 -0.88 -17.49 -17.29
C LEU A 76 -1.82 -18.10 -18.34
N SER A 77 -2.95 -18.63 -17.88
CA SER A 77 -4.13 -18.78 -18.74
C SER A 77 -4.47 -17.43 -19.37
N LYS A 78 -5.00 -17.40 -20.60
CA LYS A 78 -5.47 -16.17 -21.26
C LYS A 78 -6.33 -15.32 -20.31
N LYS A 79 -7.23 -15.94 -19.54
CA LYS A 79 -8.10 -15.27 -18.56
C LYS A 79 -7.32 -14.54 -17.46
N GLN A 80 -6.26 -15.15 -16.96
CA GLN A 80 -5.42 -14.59 -15.90
C GLN A 80 -4.52 -13.46 -16.43
N ARG A 81 -4.13 -13.52 -17.72
CA ARG A 81 -3.38 -12.45 -18.38
C ARG A 81 -4.23 -11.19 -18.55
N TRP A 82 -5.50 -11.35 -18.91
CA TRP A 82 -6.46 -10.26 -18.97
C TRP A 82 -6.69 -9.62 -17.60
N GLN A 83 -6.91 -10.42 -16.55
CA GLN A 83 -7.06 -9.89 -15.18
C GLN A 83 -5.82 -9.13 -14.69
N HIS A 84 -4.62 -9.60 -15.02
CA HIS A 84 -3.39 -8.89 -14.69
C HIS A 84 -3.27 -7.55 -15.43
N LEU A 85 -3.64 -7.53 -16.72
CA LEU A 85 -3.62 -6.32 -17.54
C LEU A 85 -4.64 -5.29 -17.02
N GLU A 86 -5.85 -5.75 -16.70
CA GLU A 86 -6.92 -4.94 -16.12
C GLU A 86 -6.51 -4.34 -14.77
N THR A 87 -5.86 -5.14 -13.92
CA THR A 87 -5.31 -4.66 -12.64
C THR A 87 -4.21 -3.62 -12.83
N GLN A 88 -3.33 -3.79 -13.83
CA GLN A 88 -2.29 -2.82 -14.17
C GLN A 88 -2.88 -1.52 -14.69
N VAL A 89 -3.84 -1.58 -15.62
CA VAL A 89 -4.54 -0.41 -16.16
C VAL A 89 -5.25 0.32 -15.03
N TYR A 90 -5.98 -0.39 -14.18
CA TYR A 90 -6.63 0.19 -13.00
C TYR A 90 -5.62 0.95 -12.14
N CYS A 91 -4.49 0.34 -11.77
CA CYS A 91 -3.49 1.01 -10.94
C CYS A 91 -2.83 2.22 -11.60
N ILE A 92 -2.57 2.16 -12.92
CA ILE A 92 -2.05 3.31 -13.68
C ILE A 92 -3.07 4.45 -13.68
N VAL A 93 -4.34 4.16 -13.94
CA VAL A 93 -5.41 5.16 -13.94
C VAL A 93 -5.59 5.75 -12.55
N THR A 94 -5.66 4.92 -11.51
CA THR A 94 -5.83 5.35 -10.12
C THR A 94 -4.66 6.19 -9.63
N SER A 95 -3.41 5.81 -9.94
CA SER A 95 -2.22 6.59 -9.58
C SER A 95 -2.10 7.90 -10.36
N SER A 96 -2.49 7.90 -11.65
CA SER A 96 -2.54 9.11 -12.46
C SER A 96 -3.57 10.10 -11.92
N PHE A 97 -4.75 9.59 -11.54
CA PHE A 97 -5.80 10.39 -10.90
C PHE A 97 -5.32 10.98 -9.57
N LEU A 98 -4.68 10.18 -8.71
CA LEU A 98 -4.09 10.65 -7.46
C LEU A 98 -3.07 11.78 -7.73
N THR A 99 -2.20 11.61 -8.72
CA THR A 99 -1.18 12.60 -9.08
C THR A 99 -1.82 13.89 -9.60
N LEU A 100 -2.86 13.79 -10.44
CA LEU A 100 -3.64 14.94 -10.90
C LEU A 100 -4.33 15.67 -9.74
N CYS A 101 -4.89 14.94 -8.77
CA CYS A 101 -5.44 15.54 -7.56
C CYS A 101 -4.37 16.29 -6.76
N PHE A 102 -3.17 15.74 -6.61
CA PHE A 102 -2.05 16.43 -5.95
C PHE A 102 -1.62 17.68 -6.71
N VAL A 103 -1.38 17.58 -8.01
CA VAL A 103 -0.96 18.71 -8.85
C VAL A 103 -2.02 19.81 -8.84
N GLY A 104 -3.29 19.47 -9.07
CA GLY A 104 -4.38 20.43 -9.03
C GLY A 104 -4.50 21.14 -7.69
N ARG A 105 -4.21 20.44 -6.59
CA ARG A 105 -4.26 20.99 -5.23
C ARG A 105 -3.07 21.90 -4.93
N VAL A 106 -1.87 21.52 -5.36
CA VAL A 106 -0.69 22.40 -5.28
C VAL A 106 -0.92 23.67 -6.10
N LEU A 107 -1.44 23.56 -7.33
CA LEU A 107 -1.83 24.73 -8.12
C LEU A 107 -2.89 25.56 -7.41
N TRP A 108 -3.93 24.95 -6.85
CA TRP A 108 -4.98 25.67 -6.11
C TRP A 108 -4.41 26.49 -4.94
N LEU A 109 -3.48 25.91 -4.18
CA LEU A 109 -2.79 26.61 -3.08
C LEU A 109 -1.95 27.80 -3.56
N PHE A 110 -1.35 27.72 -4.77
CA PHE A 110 -0.62 28.85 -5.36
C PHE A 110 -1.53 29.97 -5.86
N PHE A 111 -2.75 29.64 -6.32
CA PHE A 111 -3.66 30.62 -6.96
C PHE A 111 -4.69 31.23 -6.00
N VAL A 112 -4.90 30.69 -4.80
CA VAL A 112 -5.86 31.23 -3.82
C VAL A 112 -5.12 31.91 -2.66
N PRO A 113 -5.01 33.26 -2.66
CA PRO A 113 -4.24 34.02 -1.66
C PRO A 113 -4.95 34.15 -0.29
N SER A 114 -5.95 33.33 0.01
CA SER A 114 -6.91 33.55 1.11
C SER A 114 -6.59 32.79 2.41
N TYR A 115 -5.42 32.17 2.54
CA TYR A 115 -5.11 31.28 3.66
C TYR A 115 -4.36 31.92 4.82
N GLU A 116 -3.86 33.16 4.69
CA GLU A 116 -3.21 33.87 5.81
C GLU A 116 -4.16 34.03 7.01
N ASP A 117 -5.48 34.15 6.78
CA ASP A 117 -6.47 34.40 7.85
C ASP A 117 -7.20 33.14 8.38
N ASN A 118 -7.05 31.94 7.77
CA ASN A 118 -7.87 30.78 8.15
C ASN A 118 -7.11 29.45 8.24
N ILE A 119 -6.26 29.37 9.27
CA ILE A 119 -5.42 28.20 9.65
C ILE A 119 -6.22 26.89 9.68
N CYS A 120 -7.45 26.92 10.19
CA CYS A 120 -8.30 25.73 10.29
C CYS A 120 -8.66 25.15 8.91
N MET A 121 -8.90 26.00 7.91
CA MET A 121 -9.21 25.55 6.55
C MET A 121 -8.02 24.84 5.90
N LEU A 122 -6.79 25.32 6.14
CA LEU A 122 -5.59 24.69 5.58
C LEU A 122 -5.37 23.28 6.16
N VAL A 123 -5.51 23.14 7.48
CA VAL A 123 -5.38 21.85 8.17
C VAL A 123 -6.48 20.88 7.69
N VAL A 124 -7.70 21.37 7.49
CA VAL A 124 -8.81 20.57 6.94
C VAL A 124 -8.46 20.04 5.55
N GLU A 125 -8.02 20.92 4.65
CA GLU A 125 -7.67 20.55 3.27
C GLU A 125 -6.51 19.55 3.22
N LEU A 126 -5.44 19.77 3.99
CA LEU A 126 -4.30 18.85 4.07
C LEU A 126 -4.70 17.49 4.67
N SER A 127 -5.58 17.48 5.66
CA SER A 127 -6.10 16.25 6.26
C SER A 127 -6.92 15.47 5.23
N VAL A 128 -7.81 16.14 4.49
CA VAL A 128 -8.58 15.53 3.38
C VAL A 128 -7.65 15.00 2.29
N GLN A 129 -6.56 15.70 1.99
CA GLN A 129 -5.55 15.27 1.02
C GLN A 129 -4.86 13.96 1.45
N VAL A 130 -4.36 13.90 2.68
CA VAL A 130 -3.68 12.71 3.22
C VAL A 130 -4.64 11.53 3.30
N TRP A 131 -5.88 11.78 3.74
CA TRP A 131 -6.93 10.77 3.80
C TRP A 131 -7.26 10.19 2.42
N THR A 132 -7.41 11.07 1.41
CA THR A 132 -7.62 10.69 0.02
C THR A 132 -6.45 9.85 -0.51
N ALA A 133 -5.21 10.25 -0.19
CA ALA A 133 -4.03 9.50 -0.59
C ALA A 133 -3.95 8.10 0.06
N LEU A 134 -4.20 8.00 1.37
CA LEU A 134 -4.25 6.70 2.08
C LEU A 134 -5.34 5.79 1.50
N TYR A 135 -6.48 6.36 1.16
CA TYR A 135 -7.57 5.64 0.52
C TYR A 135 -7.22 5.13 -0.87
N PHE A 136 -6.65 5.98 -1.73
CA PHE A 136 -6.17 5.55 -3.04
C PHE A 136 -5.04 4.51 -2.93
N CYS A 137 -4.19 4.61 -1.92
CA CYS A 137 -3.24 3.56 -1.58
C CYS A 137 -3.98 2.25 -1.30
N LEU A 138 -4.98 2.19 -0.43
CA LEU A 138 -5.75 0.95 -0.19
C LEU A 138 -6.43 0.42 -1.45
N LEU A 139 -6.99 1.29 -2.30
CA LEU A 139 -7.59 0.91 -3.58
C LEU A 139 -6.58 0.31 -4.56
N ILE A 140 -5.33 0.77 -4.56
CA ILE A 140 -4.26 0.18 -5.38
C ILE A 140 -3.77 -1.12 -4.73
N LEU A 141 -3.59 -1.12 -3.40
CA LEU A 141 -3.09 -2.28 -2.66
C LEU A 141 -4.04 -3.49 -2.77
N SER A 142 -5.35 -3.28 -2.75
CA SER A 142 -6.33 -4.37 -2.77
C SER A 142 -6.31 -5.28 -4.00
N PRO A 143 -6.50 -4.77 -5.23
CA PRO A 143 -6.47 -5.58 -6.45
C PRO A 143 -5.04 -6.06 -6.76
N LEU A 144 -4.01 -5.27 -6.43
CA LEU A 144 -2.63 -5.56 -6.78
C LEU A 144 -1.93 -6.53 -5.81
N MET A 145 -2.31 -6.59 -4.53
CA MET A 145 -1.49 -7.28 -3.52
C MET A 145 -1.91 -8.72 -3.20
N LEU A 146 -3.19 -9.09 -3.27
CA LEU A 146 -3.61 -10.41 -2.76
C LEU A 146 -4.73 -11.12 -3.54
N HIS A 147 -5.22 -10.58 -4.66
CA HIS A 147 -6.38 -11.15 -5.37
C HIS A 147 -7.56 -11.41 -4.40
N GLY A 148 -7.79 -10.48 -3.47
CA GLY A 148 -8.80 -10.61 -2.42
C GLY A 148 -8.50 -11.61 -1.30
N ALA A 149 -7.24 -12.04 -1.11
CA ALA A 149 -6.87 -12.93 -0.01
C ALA A 149 -6.64 -12.22 1.35
N LEU A 150 -6.39 -10.90 1.37
CA LEU A 150 -6.35 -10.12 2.62
C LEU A 150 -7.72 -9.53 2.94
N ILE A 151 -8.31 -8.89 1.93
CA ILE A 151 -9.60 -8.22 2.01
C ILE A 151 -10.38 -8.69 0.78
N SER A 152 -11.43 -9.48 1.00
CA SER A 152 -12.33 -9.91 -0.07
C SER A 152 -12.89 -8.70 -0.83
N GLY A 153 -13.14 -8.82 -2.14
CA GLY A 153 -13.75 -7.75 -2.94
C GLY A 153 -15.07 -7.21 -2.33
N TYR A 154 -15.85 -8.08 -1.70
CA TYR A 154 -17.09 -7.70 -0.99
C TYR A 154 -16.81 -6.94 0.32
N SER A 155 -15.71 -7.25 1.00
CA SER A 155 -15.24 -6.49 2.17
C SER A 155 -14.64 -5.15 1.76
N MET A 156 -14.04 -5.06 0.57
CA MET A 156 -13.59 -3.80 -0.03
C MET A 156 -14.74 -2.86 -0.35
N LEU A 157 -15.83 -3.37 -0.94
CA LEU A 157 -17.03 -2.57 -1.16
C LEU A 157 -17.66 -2.09 0.16
N ARG A 158 -17.60 -2.92 1.21
CA ARG A 158 -18.03 -2.49 2.55
C ARG A 158 -17.11 -1.42 3.13
N ILE A 159 -15.79 -1.57 3.03
CA ILE A 159 -14.84 -0.53 3.46
C ILE A 159 -15.07 0.77 2.68
N TYR A 160 -15.34 0.68 1.37
CA TYR A 160 -15.75 1.81 0.53
C TYR A 160 -17.01 2.49 1.07
N ALA A 161 -18.07 1.71 1.36
CA ALA A 161 -19.31 2.24 1.88
C ALA A 161 -19.14 2.89 3.27
N TYR A 162 -18.37 2.24 4.15
CA TYR A 162 -18.02 2.79 5.46
C TYR A 162 -17.25 4.11 5.33
N PHE A 163 -16.38 4.23 4.35
CA PHE A 163 -15.58 5.41 4.10
C PHE A 163 -16.40 6.57 3.52
N MET A 164 -17.34 6.30 2.61
CA MET A 164 -18.28 7.34 2.14
C MET A 164 -19.21 7.81 3.27
N LEU A 165 -19.61 6.88 4.15
CA LEU A 165 -20.40 7.21 5.33
C LEU A 165 -19.60 8.01 6.35
N SER A 166 -18.35 7.64 6.64
CA SER A 166 -17.48 8.39 7.57
C SER A 166 -17.20 9.79 7.05
N CYS A 167 -17.05 9.97 5.74
CA CYS A 167 -16.94 11.28 5.11
C CYS A 167 -18.15 12.17 5.43
N THR A 168 -19.36 11.60 5.37
CA THR A 168 -20.61 12.31 5.67
C THR A 168 -20.70 12.67 7.15
N VAL A 169 -20.36 11.72 8.05
CA VAL A 169 -20.29 11.95 9.49
C VAL A 169 -19.24 13.01 9.83
N SER A 170 -18.11 13.00 9.13
CA SER A 170 -17.03 13.99 9.28
C SER A 170 -17.53 15.39 8.93
N ILE A 171 -18.24 15.58 7.82
CA ILE A 171 -18.84 16.89 7.47
C ILE A 171 -19.78 17.37 8.58
N VAL A 172 -20.64 16.48 9.11
CA VAL A 172 -21.55 16.82 10.21
C VAL A 172 -20.77 17.19 11.49
N CYS A 173 -19.73 16.44 11.84
CA CYS A 173 -18.86 16.76 12.97
C CYS A 173 -18.16 18.11 12.80
N TYR A 174 -17.71 18.46 11.58
CA TYR A 174 -17.09 19.75 11.28
C TYR A 174 -18.05 20.92 11.53
N LEU A 175 -19.33 20.75 11.13
CA LEU A 175 -20.37 21.76 11.34
C LEU A 175 -20.72 21.95 12.82
N ILE A 176 -20.63 20.89 13.63
CA ILE A 176 -20.92 20.93 15.07
C ILE A 176 -19.73 21.47 15.86
N SER A 177 -18.53 20.93 15.63
CA SER A 177 -17.31 21.30 16.35
C SER A 177 -16.06 20.88 15.60
N ARG A 178 -15.16 21.85 15.40
CA ARG A 178 -13.84 21.61 14.78
C ARG A 178 -12.98 20.63 15.58
N VAL A 179 -13.13 20.61 16.90
CA VAL A 179 -12.40 19.68 17.79
C VAL A 179 -12.91 18.25 17.62
N LEU A 180 -14.24 18.09 17.57
CA LEU A 180 -14.87 16.79 17.36
C LEU A 180 -14.49 16.23 15.99
N TRP A 181 -14.49 17.09 14.98
CA TRP A 181 -14.03 16.75 13.64
C TRP A 181 -12.58 16.27 13.61
N ALA A 182 -11.66 17.04 14.19
CA ALA A 182 -10.24 16.70 14.23
C ALA A 182 -10.00 15.35 14.93
N TYR A 183 -10.76 15.06 15.99
CA TYR A 183 -10.68 13.79 16.71
C TYR A 183 -11.15 12.60 15.85
N PHE A 184 -12.38 12.65 15.31
CA PHE A 184 -12.92 11.54 14.51
C PHE A 184 -12.12 11.32 13.23
N PHE A 185 -11.79 12.40 12.52
CA PHE A 185 -11.04 12.34 11.28
C PHE A 185 -9.60 11.89 11.51
N GLY A 186 -8.96 12.36 12.59
CA GLY A 186 -7.63 11.93 12.99
C GLY A 186 -7.56 10.44 13.32
N LEU A 187 -8.55 9.91 14.07
CA LEU A 187 -8.63 8.47 14.35
C LEU A 187 -8.80 7.64 13.09
N GLU A 188 -9.68 8.07 12.18
CA GLU A 188 -9.91 7.39 10.91
C GLU A 188 -8.63 7.35 10.06
N MET A 189 -7.92 8.48 9.97
CA MET A 189 -6.61 8.58 9.31
C MET A 189 -5.59 7.61 9.90
N MET A 190 -5.50 7.50 11.23
CA MET A 190 -4.58 6.58 11.90
C MET A 190 -4.92 5.12 11.59
N ILE A 191 -6.21 4.75 11.65
CA ILE A 191 -6.66 3.39 11.31
C ILE A 191 -6.31 3.07 9.86
N MET A 192 -6.58 3.97 8.93
CA MET A 192 -6.27 3.80 7.51
C MET A 192 -4.77 3.65 7.28
N ALA A 193 -3.96 4.50 7.90
CA ALA A 193 -2.51 4.42 7.83
C ALA A 193 -2.00 3.07 8.36
N ALA A 194 -2.52 2.60 9.50
CA ALA A 194 -2.17 1.30 10.06
C ALA A 194 -2.54 0.13 9.12
N ILE A 195 -3.73 0.16 8.51
CA ILE A 195 -4.16 -0.87 7.53
C ILE A 195 -3.26 -0.84 6.28
N VAL A 196 -2.91 0.35 5.78
CA VAL A 196 -1.98 0.50 4.65
C VAL A 196 -0.61 -0.09 5.01
N GLY A 197 -0.07 0.26 6.17
CA GLY A 197 1.20 -0.28 6.67
C GLY A 197 1.20 -1.79 6.82
N TYR A 198 0.13 -2.35 7.40
CA TYR A 198 -0.07 -3.80 7.53
C TYR A 198 -0.07 -4.48 6.16
N SER A 199 -0.84 -3.93 5.22
CA SER A 199 -0.96 -4.46 3.86
C SER A 199 0.37 -4.41 3.09
N LEU A 200 1.15 -3.34 3.27
CA LEU A 200 2.49 -3.20 2.68
C LEU A 200 3.44 -4.30 3.15
N ALA A 201 3.47 -4.61 4.44
CA ALA A 201 4.33 -5.67 4.99
C ALA A 201 4.00 -7.04 4.37
N ILE A 202 2.71 -7.37 4.29
CA ILE A 202 2.25 -8.65 3.75
C ILE A 202 2.57 -8.77 2.27
N PHE A 203 2.50 -7.69 1.53
CA PHE A 203 2.89 -7.70 0.12
C PHE A 203 4.38 -7.86 -0.10
N GLN A 204 5.22 -7.24 0.73
CA GLN A 204 6.66 -7.48 0.66
C GLN A 204 6.96 -8.97 0.87
N HIS A 205 6.26 -9.60 1.83
CA HIS A 205 6.36 -11.03 2.06
C HIS A 205 5.84 -11.86 0.87
N TYR A 206 4.67 -11.52 0.33
CA TYR A 206 4.08 -12.13 -0.86
C TYR A 206 5.04 -12.08 -2.06
N LYS A 207 5.64 -10.91 -2.35
CA LYS A 207 6.62 -10.75 -3.43
C LYS A 207 7.82 -11.68 -3.23
N GLY A 208 8.32 -11.79 -2.01
CA GLY A 208 9.42 -12.71 -1.67
C GLY A 208 9.05 -14.17 -1.97
N LEU A 209 7.89 -14.62 -1.49
CA LEU A 209 7.39 -15.98 -1.73
C LEU A 209 7.14 -16.26 -3.22
N LEU A 210 6.57 -15.29 -3.95
CA LEU A 210 6.32 -15.41 -5.38
C LEU A 210 7.62 -15.55 -6.17
N GLN A 211 8.63 -14.73 -5.87
CA GLN A 211 9.96 -14.85 -6.48
C GLN A 211 10.59 -16.20 -6.21
N GLN A 212 10.46 -16.73 -4.98
CA GLN A 212 10.96 -18.06 -4.63
C GLN A 212 10.24 -19.16 -5.43
N LYS A 213 8.91 -19.09 -5.55
CA LYS A 213 8.11 -20.02 -6.36
C LYS A 213 8.53 -20.01 -7.82
N ILE A 214 8.73 -18.82 -8.40
CA ILE A 214 9.20 -18.65 -9.79
C ILE A 214 10.59 -19.26 -9.95
N ARG A 215 11.55 -18.96 -9.07
CA ARG A 215 12.91 -19.54 -9.11
C ARG A 215 12.88 -21.07 -9.06
N ARG A 216 12.10 -21.66 -8.13
CA ARG A 216 11.93 -23.12 -8.04
C ARG A 216 11.35 -23.71 -9.32
N HIS A 217 10.34 -23.06 -9.90
CA HIS A 217 9.73 -23.53 -11.14
C HIS A 217 10.73 -23.49 -12.32
N TYR A 218 11.49 -22.40 -12.48
CA TYR A 218 12.54 -22.32 -13.50
C TYR A 218 13.63 -23.38 -13.31
N PHE A 219 14.05 -23.60 -12.06
CA PHE A 219 15.09 -24.59 -11.76
C PHE A 219 14.63 -26.03 -12.05
N ILE A 220 13.34 -26.35 -11.90
CA ILE A 220 12.78 -27.68 -12.18
C ILE A 220 12.46 -27.87 -13.68
N VAL A 221 11.90 -26.85 -14.33
CA VAL A 221 11.39 -26.97 -15.72
C VAL A 221 12.52 -26.91 -16.75
N ARG A 222 13.55 -26.07 -16.53
CA ARG A 222 14.64 -25.87 -17.50
C ARG A 222 15.49 -27.13 -17.73
N PRO A 223 15.90 -27.90 -16.71
CA PRO A 223 16.59 -29.17 -16.90
C PRO A 223 15.67 -30.21 -17.55
N ARG A 224 14.39 -30.26 -17.17
CA ARG A 224 13.42 -31.23 -17.71
C ARG A 224 13.15 -31.03 -19.20
N ARG A 225 13.00 -29.78 -19.64
CA ARG A 225 12.91 -29.43 -21.08
C ARG A 225 14.20 -29.75 -21.82
N LYS A 226 15.36 -29.46 -21.23
CA LYS A 226 16.66 -29.80 -21.84
C LYS A 226 16.79 -31.32 -22.01
N ARG A 227 16.49 -32.11 -20.97
CA ARG A 227 16.52 -33.57 -20.98
C ARG A 227 15.56 -34.17 -22.03
N MET A 228 14.33 -33.65 -22.12
CA MET A 228 13.38 -34.09 -23.15
C MET A 228 13.85 -33.78 -24.58
N ARG A 229 14.44 -32.60 -24.81
CA ARG A 229 15.05 -32.28 -26.12
C ARG A 229 16.22 -33.19 -26.45
N THR A 230 17.09 -33.49 -25.49
CA THR A 230 18.23 -34.40 -25.70
C THR A 230 17.75 -35.83 -26.01
N MET A 231 16.71 -36.31 -25.32
CA MET A 231 16.12 -37.62 -25.59
C MET A 231 15.42 -37.67 -26.97
N ALA A 232 14.71 -36.62 -27.36
CA ALA A 232 14.08 -36.52 -28.68
C ALA A 232 15.12 -36.52 -29.81
N MET A 233 16.21 -35.76 -29.67
CA MET A 233 17.30 -35.77 -30.66
C MET A 233 18.03 -37.11 -30.76
N ARG A 234 18.18 -37.83 -29.64
CA ARG A 234 18.74 -39.20 -29.67
C ARG A 234 17.82 -40.18 -30.41
N ARG A 235 16.50 -40.10 -30.20
CA ARG A 235 15.53 -40.93 -30.93
C ARG A 235 15.54 -40.66 -32.43
N LEU A 236 15.61 -39.40 -32.84
CA LEU A 236 15.70 -39.03 -34.25
C LEU A 236 16.98 -39.55 -34.92
N LYS A 237 18.14 -39.51 -34.22
CA LYS A 237 19.38 -40.10 -34.74
C LYS A 237 19.32 -41.61 -34.90
N LEU A 238 18.66 -42.32 -33.97
CA LEU A 238 18.50 -43.76 -34.05
C LEU A 238 17.58 -44.19 -35.21
N LEU A 239 16.53 -43.43 -35.48
CA LEU A 239 15.61 -43.68 -36.60
C LEU A 239 16.23 -43.36 -37.97
N GLY A 240 17.15 -42.41 -38.05
CA GLY A 240 17.85 -42.06 -39.30
C GLY A 240 19.07 -42.93 -39.63
N SER A 241 19.50 -43.84 -38.74
CA SER A 241 20.66 -44.73 -38.93
C SER A 241 20.27 -46.13 -39.44
N SER A 242 18.98 -46.38 -39.62
CA SER A 242 18.40 -47.69 -39.94
C SER A 242 17.75 -47.74 -41.34
N GLY A 243 18.09 -46.78 -42.21
CA GLY A 243 17.74 -46.77 -43.64
C GLY A 243 19.03 -46.62 -44.45
#